data_AF-A0AAW9EA77-F1
#
_entry.id   AF-A0AAW9EA77-F1
#
_cell.length_a   1.000
_cell.length_b   1.000
_cell.length_c   1.000
_cell.angle_alpha   90.00
_cell.angle_beta   90.00
_cell.angle_gamma   90.00
#
_symmetry.space_group_name_H-M   'P 1'
#
loop_
_entity.id
_entity.type
_entity.pdbx_description
1 polymer ?
#
loop_
_entity_poly.entity_id
_entity_poly.type
_entity_poly.pdbx_seq_one_letter_code
_entity_poly.pdbx_strand_id
1 'polypeptide(L)'
;VLATGSFFNNGLIAEFDRIYEPLMELDLLESLPRNEWTQVNVFAKQPYMRFGVNTDSQLRPLKYGEALDNVYAVGALLGGFDPLNEGCGAG
;
A
#
# COMPACT_ATOMS: atom_id res chain seq x y z
N VAL A 1 -0.44 -7.95 -14.48
CA VAL A 1 0.44 -7.03 -13.70
C VAL A 1 -0.39 -5.82 -13.28
N LEU A 2 -0.35 -5.45 -12.00
CA LEU A 2 -1.04 -4.32 -11.39
C LEU A 2 -0.04 -3.24 -11.01
N ALA A 3 -0.29 -2.02 -11.48
CA ALA A 3 0.53 -0.82 -11.24
C ALA A 3 -0.37 0.40 -11.06
N THR A 4 -1.46 0.25 -10.32
CA THR A 4 -2.47 1.30 -10.08
C THR A 4 -1.94 2.46 -9.22
N GLY A 5 -0.76 2.30 -8.63
CA GLY A 5 -0.09 3.32 -7.82
C GLY A 5 -0.58 3.33 -6.38
N SER A 6 -0.15 4.35 -5.62
CA SER A 6 -0.55 4.55 -4.22
C SER A 6 -1.79 5.45 -4.14
N PHE A 7 -2.03 6.10 -2.99
CA PHE A 7 -3.14 7.01 -2.74
C PHE A 7 -3.28 8.14 -3.78
N PHE A 8 -2.17 8.71 -4.25
CA PHE A 8 -2.19 9.81 -5.22
C PHE A 8 -2.76 9.44 -6.59
N ASN A 9 -2.61 8.18 -7.00
CA ASN A 9 -3.09 7.66 -8.29
C ASN A 9 -4.35 6.81 -8.13
N ASN A 10 -4.99 6.86 -6.95
CA ASN A 10 -6.17 6.08 -6.58
C ASN A 10 -5.98 4.55 -6.66
N GLY A 11 -4.75 4.06 -6.59
CA GLY A 11 -4.50 2.61 -6.46
C GLY A 11 -4.75 2.10 -5.04
N LEU A 12 -4.78 3.00 -4.06
CA LEU A 12 -5.30 2.75 -2.71
C LEU A 12 -6.31 3.84 -2.38
N ILE A 13 -7.43 3.44 -1.78
CA ILE A 13 -8.46 4.35 -1.29
C ILE A 13 -8.44 4.33 0.22
N ALA A 14 -8.36 5.52 0.84
CA ALA A 14 -8.53 5.71 2.27
C ALA A 14 -9.93 6.25 2.57
N GLU A 15 -10.75 5.44 3.23
CA GLU A 15 -12.02 5.86 3.82
C GLU A 15 -11.81 6.28 5.29
N PHE A 16 -12.88 6.55 6.01
CA PHE A 16 -12.80 6.99 7.40
C PHE A 16 -12.24 5.91 8.34
N ASP A 17 -12.58 4.65 8.11
CA ASP A 17 -12.27 3.53 8.99
C ASP A 17 -11.36 2.47 8.36
N ARG A 18 -11.11 2.54 7.04
CA ARG A 18 -10.32 1.55 6.32
C ARG A 18 -9.52 2.12 5.17
N ILE A 19 -8.52 1.35 4.74
CA ILE A 19 -7.79 1.55 3.49
C ILE A 19 -7.90 0.26 2.69
N TYR A 20 -8.09 0.37 1.39
CA TYR A 20 -8.20 -0.81 0.53
C TYR A 20 -7.77 -0.52 -0.91
N GLU A 21 -7.40 -1.57 -1.63
CA GLU A 21 -7.18 -1.56 -3.07
C GLU A 21 -8.55 -1.75 -3.77
N PRO A 22 -8.98 -0.83 -4.65
CA PRO A 22 -10.37 -0.80 -5.12
C PRO A 22 -10.73 -1.81 -6.21
N LEU A 23 -9.77 -2.39 -6.92
CA LEU A 23 -10.04 -3.27 -8.05
C LEU A 23 -10.36 -4.70 -7.61
N MET A 24 -9.61 -5.21 -6.64
CA MET A 24 -9.67 -6.60 -6.19
C MET A 24 -9.76 -6.75 -4.67
N GLU A 25 -9.71 -5.66 -3.91
CA GLU A 25 -9.71 -5.68 -2.43
C GLU A 25 -8.60 -6.59 -1.88
N LEU A 26 -7.38 -6.34 -2.35
CA LEU A 26 -6.19 -7.11 -1.97
C LEU A 26 -5.78 -6.85 -0.52
N ASP A 27 -5.13 -7.84 0.09
CA ASP A 27 -4.65 -7.73 1.46
C ASP A 27 -3.56 -6.65 1.55
N LEU A 28 -3.57 -5.84 2.60
CA LEU A 28 -2.53 -4.85 2.86
C LEU A 28 -1.43 -5.44 3.75
N LEU A 29 -0.18 -5.03 3.53
CA LEU A 29 0.98 -5.53 4.28
C LEU A 29 0.89 -5.17 5.77
N GLU A 30 0.47 -3.94 6.05
CA GLU A 30 0.21 -3.45 7.40
C GLU A 30 -1.07 -2.62 7.38
N SER A 31 -1.99 -2.90 8.30
CA SER A 31 -3.12 -2.02 8.61
C SER A 31 -3.04 -1.64 10.09
N LEU A 32 -2.78 -0.36 10.35
CA LEU A 32 -2.80 0.18 11.70
C LEU A 32 -4.20 0.71 12.03
N PRO A 33 -4.57 0.83 13.31
CA PRO A 33 -5.74 1.59 13.72
C PRO A 33 -5.68 3.03 13.18
N ARG A 34 -6.85 3.61 12.84
CA ARG A 34 -6.95 4.94 12.21
C ARG A 34 -6.20 6.05 12.96
N ASN A 35 -6.21 6.02 14.29
CA ASN A 35 -5.53 6.99 15.13
C ASN A 35 -3.99 6.93 15.04
N GLU A 36 -3.45 5.84 14.47
CA GLU A 36 -2.01 5.61 14.32
C GLU A 36 -1.52 5.81 12.88
N TRP A 37 -2.40 6.18 11.95
CA TRP A 37 -2.01 6.42 10.55
C TRP A 37 -1.07 7.61 10.37
N THR A 38 -1.12 8.58 11.28
CA THR A 38 -0.42 9.86 11.18
C THR A 38 0.33 10.19 12.46
N GLN A 39 1.45 10.91 12.33
CA GLN A 39 2.21 11.47 13.44
C GLN A 39 1.91 12.96 13.58
N VAL A 40 1.86 13.45 14.83
CA VAL A 40 1.62 14.89 15.12
C VAL A 40 2.71 15.77 14.52
N ASN A 41 3.95 15.29 14.52
CA ASN A 41 5.03 15.97 13.83
C ASN A 41 4.89 15.74 12.33
N VAL A 42 4.52 16.81 11.61
CA VAL A 42 4.35 16.79 10.14
C VAL A 42 5.61 16.41 9.37
N PHE A 43 6.80 16.57 9.97
CA PHE A 43 8.08 16.18 9.37
C PHE A 43 8.52 14.76 9.76
N ALA A 44 7.81 14.10 10.68
CA ALA A 44 8.09 12.71 11.01
C ALA A 44 7.53 11.79 9.90
N LYS A 45 8.12 10.59 9.80
CA LYS A 45 7.61 9.55 8.91
C LYS A 45 6.15 9.26 9.26
N GLN A 46 5.27 9.40 8.27
CA GLN A 46 3.85 9.15 8.47
C GLN A 46 3.55 7.67 8.18
N PRO A 47 3.02 6.89 9.14
CA PRO A 47 2.79 5.46 8.96
C PRO A 47 1.97 5.10 7.72
N TYR A 48 0.98 5.94 7.36
CA TYR A 48 0.16 5.70 6.17
C TYR A 48 0.96 5.60 4.87
N MET A 49 2.16 6.19 4.81
CA MET A 49 3.00 6.19 3.61
C MET A 49 3.60 4.82 3.30
N ARG A 50 3.60 3.89 4.26
CA ARG A 50 4.08 2.51 4.08
C ARG A 50 2.95 1.54 3.71
N PHE A 51 1.70 2.01 3.72
CA PHE A 51 0.57 1.16 3.35
C PHE A 51 0.61 0.82 1.86
N GLY A 52 0.36 -0.44 1.59
CA GLY A 52 0.30 -1.00 0.25
C GLY A 52 -0.02 -2.47 0.30
N VAL A 53 -0.18 -3.05 -0.87
CA VAL A 53 -0.60 -4.43 -1.04
C VAL A 53 0.47 -5.38 -0.53
N ASN A 54 0.04 -6.39 0.22
CA ASN A 54 0.86 -7.50 0.67
C ASN A 54 1.12 -8.44 -0.51
N THR A 55 2.36 -8.86 -0.66
CA THR A 55 2.78 -9.77 -1.74
C THR A 55 3.63 -10.89 -1.20
N ASP A 56 3.62 -12.02 -1.88
CA ASP A 56 4.62 -13.07 -1.66
C ASP A 56 6.01 -12.68 -2.20
N SER A 57 6.97 -13.61 -2.08
CA SER A 57 8.35 -13.43 -2.57
C SER A 57 8.48 -13.30 -4.09
N GLN A 58 7.42 -13.60 -4.85
CA GLN A 58 7.35 -13.45 -6.30
C GLN A 58 6.56 -12.21 -6.74
N LEU A 59 6.27 -11.29 -5.80
CA LEU A 59 5.47 -10.09 -6.02
C LEU A 59 4.02 -10.38 -6.44
N ARG A 60 3.50 -11.56 -6.09
CA ARG A 60 2.10 -11.90 -6.32
C ARG A 60 1.28 -11.37 -5.14
N PRO A 61 0.27 -10.53 -5.39
CA PRO A 61 -0.53 -9.96 -4.32
C PRO A 61 -1.36 -11.03 -3.62
N LEU A 62 -1.53 -10.84 -2.32
CA LEU A 62 -2.35 -11.71 -1.48
C LEU A 62 -3.79 -11.22 -1.46
N LYS A 63 -4.73 -12.17 -1.43
CA LYS A 63 -6.13 -11.94 -1.15
C LYS A 63 -6.62 -13.04 -0.22
N TYR A 64 -7.16 -12.67 0.93
CA TYR A 64 -7.56 -13.61 1.99
C TYR A 64 -6.41 -14.56 2.42
N GLY A 65 -5.17 -14.08 2.38
CA GLY A 65 -3.96 -14.82 2.71
C GLY A 65 -3.41 -15.70 1.58
N GLU A 66 -4.08 -15.76 0.42
CA GLU A 66 -3.67 -16.58 -0.71
C GLU A 66 -3.09 -15.73 -1.84
N ALA A 67 -1.97 -16.17 -2.42
CA ALA A 67 -1.36 -15.48 -3.56
C ALA A 67 -2.14 -15.73 -4.85
N LEU A 68 -2.38 -14.66 -5.62
CA LEU A 68 -3.02 -14.77 -6.93
C LEU A 68 -2.01 -15.22 -8.00
N ASP A 69 -2.14 -16.45 -8.49
CA ASP A 69 -1.14 -17.08 -9.37
C ASP A 69 -0.89 -16.37 -10.72
N ASN A 70 -1.83 -15.55 -11.20
CA ASN A 70 -1.75 -14.83 -12.48
C ASN A 70 -1.72 -13.30 -12.33
N VAL A 71 -1.50 -12.81 -11.11
CA VAL A 71 -1.44 -11.38 -10.82
C VAL A 71 -0.08 -11.07 -10.20
N TYR A 72 0.50 -9.96 -10.61
CA TYR A 72 1.78 -9.47 -10.09
C TYR A 72 1.57 -7.99 -9.75
N ALA A 73 1.92 -7.55 -8.55
CA ALA A 73 1.84 -6.15 -8.14
C ALA A 73 3.22 -5.50 -8.24
N VAL A 74 3.29 -4.28 -8.77
CA VAL A 74 4.55 -3.55 -8.97
C VAL A 74 4.37 -2.06 -8.70
N GLY A 75 5.49 -1.38 -8.45
CA GLY A 75 5.54 0.08 -8.24
C GLY A 75 5.00 0.51 -6.89
N ALA A 76 4.44 1.72 -6.83
CA ALA A 76 3.96 2.36 -5.60
C ALA A 76 2.73 1.68 -4.95
N LEU A 77 2.21 0.60 -5.56
CA LEU A 77 1.15 -0.23 -4.98
C LEU A 77 1.69 -1.18 -3.90
N LEU A 78 2.98 -1.54 -3.95
CA LEU A 78 3.60 -2.45 -2.99
C LEU A 78 3.71 -1.81 -1.60
N GLY A 79 3.32 -2.55 -0.56
CA GLY A 79 3.48 -2.12 0.83
C GLY A 79 4.94 -2.16 1.31
N GLY A 80 5.24 -1.40 2.35
CA GLY A 80 6.54 -1.43 3.03
C GLY A 80 7.61 -0.51 2.44
N PHE A 81 7.31 0.17 1.33
CA PHE A 81 8.18 1.17 0.71
C PHE A 81 7.75 2.59 1.10
N ASP A 82 8.71 3.44 1.49
CA ASP A 82 8.49 4.85 1.83
C ASP A 82 9.11 5.76 0.75
N PRO A 83 8.37 6.08 -0.33
CA PRO A 83 8.90 6.80 -1.49
C PRO A 83 9.47 8.19 -1.17
N LEU A 84 8.97 8.81 -0.11
CA LEU A 84 9.33 10.17 0.31
C LEU A 84 10.61 10.19 1.15
N ASN A 85 10.87 9.17 1.96
CA ASN A 85 12.13 9.03 2.70
C ASN A 85 13.24 8.34 1.88
N GLU A 86 12.89 7.42 0.98
CA GLU A 86 13.86 6.68 0.14
C GLU A 86 14.18 7.39 -1.18
N GLY A 87 13.63 8.60 -1.41
CA GLY A 87 13.93 9.42 -2.58
C GLY A 87 13.47 8.84 -3.93
N CYS A 88 12.59 7.84 -3.91
CA CYS A 88 12.11 7.11 -5.09
C CYS A 88 10.58 7.29 -5.25
N GLY A 89 10.09 8.48 -4.90
CA GLY A 89 8.72 8.94 -5.13
C GLY A 89 8.53 9.79 -6.39
N ALA A 90 9.59 10.07 -7.15
CA ALA A 90 9.53 10.80 -8.41
C ALA A 90 9.66 9.82 -9.58
N GLY A 91 8.54 9.16 -9.90
CA GLY A 91 8.33 8.40 -11.12
C GLY A 91 7.04 8.88 -11.78
#